data_AF-A0A126RW64-F1
#
_entry.id   AF-A0A126RW64-F1
#
_cell.length_a   1.000
_cell.length_b   1.000
_cell.length_c   1.000
_cell.angle_alpha   90.00
_cell.angle_beta   90.00
_cell.angle_gamma   90.00
#
_symmetry.space_group_name_H-M   'P 1'
#
loop_
_entity.id
_entity.type
_entity.pdbx_description
1 polymer ?
#
loop_
_entity_poly.entity_id
_entity_poly.type
_entity_poly.pdbx_seq_one_letter_code
_entity_poly.pdbx_strand_id
1 'polypeptide(L)'
;MKAVHDKIEGPFAIEEDLALYGMVIGSATLRSGIKLILHGTIAGDLILEPGARAIIHGTVAGRICNEGGRAEIFGFVDGVEDLSPDAVTVIDTAAHVRGRR
;
A
#
# COMPACT_ATOMS: atom_id res chain seq x y z
N MET A 1 16.04 4.26 -3.64
CA MET A 1 14.79 4.37 -2.86
C MET A 1 14.70 5.78 -2.28
N LYS A 2 13.69 6.53 -2.71
CA LYS A 2 13.39 7.92 -2.32
C LYS A 2 12.62 7.94 -0.99
N ALA A 3 12.82 8.96 -0.17
CA ALA A 3 12.05 9.16 1.07
C ALA A 3 11.22 10.45 0.96
N VAL A 4 9.92 10.36 1.24
CA VAL A 4 9.00 11.51 1.19
C VAL A 4 8.32 11.69 2.54
N HIS A 5 8.41 12.90 3.08
CA HIS A 5 7.83 13.28 4.37
C HIS A 5 6.63 14.24 4.19
N ASP A 6 6.44 14.73 2.98
CA ASP A 6 5.44 15.74 2.67
C ASP A 6 4.04 15.16 2.51
N LYS A 7 3.08 16.07 2.48
CA LYS A 7 1.69 15.81 2.12
C LYS A 7 1.55 15.86 0.60
N ILE A 8 1.04 14.79 0.01
CA ILE A 8 0.85 14.61 -1.43
C ILE A 8 -0.66 14.56 -1.71
N GLU A 9 -1.14 15.31 -2.69
CA GLU A 9 -2.53 15.20 -3.14
C GLU A 9 -2.68 14.06 -4.14
N GLY A 10 -3.66 13.20 -3.92
CA GLY A 10 -3.98 12.07 -4.80
C GLY A 10 -4.91 12.45 -5.96
N PRO A 11 -5.07 11.57 -6.96
CA PRO A 11 -4.48 10.23 -7.04
C PRO A 11 -2.96 10.29 -7.31
N PHE A 12 -2.19 9.52 -6.55
CA PHE A 12 -0.72 9.54 -6.64
C PHE A 12 -0.18 8.23 -7.24
N ALA A 13 0.52 8.33 -8.36
CA ALA A 13 1.24 7.21 -8.96
C ALA A 13 2.65 7.12 -8.40
N ILE A 14 3.00 5.97 -7.80
CA ILE A 14 4.32 5.69 -7.26
C ILE A 14 5.11 4.92 -8.32
N GLU A 15 5.93 5.64 -9.07
CA GLU A 15 6.66 5.12 -10.24
C GLU A 15 8.13 4.78 -9.94
N GLU A 16 8.59 5.05 -8.70
CA GLU A 16 9.94 4.74 -8.24
C GLU A 16 9.90 4.22 -6.79
N ASP A 17 10.92 3.46 -6.39
CA ASP A 17 11.00 2.92 -5.04
C ASP A 17 10.90 4.03 -3.98
N LEU A 18 9.90 3.94 -3.10
CA LEU A 18 9.49 5.01 -2.21
C LEU A 18 9.35 4.52 -0.76
N ALA A 19 9.96 5.24 0.18
CA ALA A 19 9.53 5.28 1.57
C ALA A 19 8.65 6.51 1.80
N LEU A 20 7.39 6.30 2.16
CA LEU A 20 6.47 7.37 2.50
C LEU A 20 6.31 7.47 4.02
N TYR A 21 6.80 8.56 4.59
CA TYR A 21 6.60 8.95 5.99
C TYR A 21 5.49 10.00 6.14
N GLY A 22 5.21 10.73 5.05
CA GLY A 22 4.17 11.74 4.99
C GLY A 22 2.76 11.17 4.77
N MET A 23 1.93 11.93 4.07
CA MET A 23 0.54 11.58 3.85
C MET A 23 0.15 11.72 2.38
N VAL A 24 -0.48 10.69 1.81
CA VAL A 24 -1.23 10.83 0.55
C VAL A 24 -2.70 11.10 0.89
N ILE A 25 -3.22 12.24 0.46
CA ILE A 25 -4.64 12.55 0.54
C ILE A 25 -5.34 11.89 -0.64
N GLY A 26 -6.05 10.80 -0.39
CA GLY A 26 -6.72 10.01 -1.41
C GLY A 26 -5.96 8.73 -1.73
N SER A 27 -6.26 8.16 -2.89
CA SER A 27 -5.73 6.85 -3.30
C SER A 27 -4.35 6.96 -3.94
N ALA A 28 -3.60 5.86 -3.90
CA ALA A 28 -2.32 5.72 -4.57
C ALA A 28 -2.26 4.43 -5.39
N THR A 29 -1.47 4.47 -6.47
CA THR A 29 -1.19 3.30 -7.31
C THR A 29 0.31 3.03 -7.25
N LEU A 30 0.69 1.84 -6.78
CA LEU A 30 2.06 1.35 -6.81
C LEU A 30 2.31 0.63 -8.13
N ARG A 31 3.21 1.18 -8.95
CA ARG A 31 3.48 0.64 -10.28
C ARG A 31 4.19 -0.70 -10.23
N SER A 32 4.05 -1.46 -11.32
CA SER A 32 4.67 -2.77 -11.49
C SER A 32 6.18 -2.73 -11.24
N GLY A 33 6.68 -3.68 -10.45
CA GLY A 33 8.10 -3.80 -10.09
C GLY A 33 8.62 -2.77 -9.08
N ILE A 34 7.77 -1.85 -8.62
CA ILE A 34 8.15 -0.81 -7.66
C ILE A 34 7.95 -1.27 -6.22
N LYS A 35 8.85 -0.83 -5.34
CA LYS A 35 8.76 -1.06 -3.90
C LYS A 35 8.27 0.18 -3.14
N LEU A 36 7.23 0.01 -2.34
CA LEU A 36 6.75 0.97 -1.35
C LEU A 36 7.04 0.48 0.07
N ILE A 37 7.55 1.36 0.92
CA ILE A 37 7.52 1.21 2.38
C ILE A 37 6.68 2.37 2.94
N LEU A 38 5.52 2.04 3.48
CA LEU A 38 4.62 3.02 4.08
C LEU A 38 4.85 3.06 5.59
N HIS A 39 5.41 4.16 6.08
CA HIS A 39 5.44 4.51 7.51
C HIS A 39 4.37 5.55 7.87
N GLY A 40 3.95 6.36 6.90
CA GLY A 40 2.91 7.37 7.05
C GLY A 40 1.52 6.85 6.72
N THR A 41 0.72 7.70 6.06
CA THR A 41 -0.70 7.42 5.82
C THR A 41 -1.09 7.56 4.35
N ILE A 42 -1.85 6.61 3.83
CA ILE A 42 -2.63 6.74 2.61
C ILE A 42 -4.10 6.84 3.03
N ALA A 43 -4.74 7.97 2.75
CA ALA A 43 -6.10 8.22 3.21
C ALA A 43 -7.19 7.49 2.37
N GLY A 44 -6.84 7.06 1.16
CA GLY A 44 -7.72 6.27 0.28
C GLY A 44 -7.21 4.85 0.08
N ASP A 45 -7.51 4.31 -1.09
CA ASP A 45 -7.13 2.95 -1.48
C ASP A 45 -5.67 2.90 -1.97
N LEU A 46 -5.03 1.75 -1.81
CA LEU A 46 -3.72 1.45 -2.37
C LEU A 46 -3.85 0.32 -3.40
N ILE A 47 -3.62 0.64 -4.66
CA ILE A 47 -3.64 -0.34 -5.76
C ILE A 47 -2.21 -0.85 -5.97
N LEU A 48 -2.03 -2.17 -5.97
CA LEU A 48 -0.75 -2.81 -6.26
C LEU A 48 -0.82 -3.48 -7.62
N GLU A 49 -0.07 -2.94 -8.58
CA GLU A 49 0.07 -3.57 -9.89
C GLU A 49 0.85 -4.89 -9.82
N PRO A 50 0.76 -5.76 -10.85
CA PRO A 50 1.51 -7.01 -10.92
C PRO A 50 3.01 -6.83 -10.61
N GLY A 51 3.56 -7.65 -9.73
CA GLY A 51 4.97 -7.60 -9.33
C GLY A 51 5.37 -6.40 -8.45
N ALA A 52 4.45 -5.47 -8.13
CA ALA A 52 4.69 -4.42 -7.16
C ALA A 52 4.88 -4.99 -5.74
N ARG A 53 5.59 -4.27 -4.86
CA ARG A 53 5.89 -4.72 -3.49
C ARG A 53 5.59 -3.62 -2.48
N ALA A 54 4.57 -3.81 -1.64
CA ALA A 54 4.21 -2.86 -0.59
C ALA A 54 4.48 -3.45 0.80
N ILE A 55 5.20 -2.71 1.63
CA ILE A 55 5.43 -2.99 3.04
C ILE A 55 4.73 -1.90 3.86
N ILE A 56 3.72 -2.29 4.63
CA ILE A 56 2.82 -1.36 5.31
C ILE A 56 3.08 -1.39 6.82
N HIS A 57 3.89 -0.45 7.30
CA HIS A 57 4.06 -0.18 8.73
C HIS A 57 3.10 0.89 9.26
N GLY A 58 2.64 1.78 8.38
CA GLY A 58 1.71 2.86 8.69
C GLY A 58 0.25 2.48 8.47
N THR A 59 -0.51 3.42 7.90
CA THR A 59 -1.96 3.29 7.76
C THR A 59 -2.42 3.41 6.31
N VAL A 60 -3.24 2.48 5.85
CA VAL A 60 -4.07 2.62 4.65
C VAL A 60 -5.52 2.69 5.12
N ALA A 61 -6.13 3.87 5.04
CA ALA A 61 -7.48 4.09 5.56
C ALA A 61 -8.57 3.51 4.63
N GLY A 62 -8.23 3.26 3.37
CA GLY A 62 -9.06 2.49 2.43
C GLY A 62 -8.63 1.03 2.33
N ARG A 63 -8.86 0.45 1.14
CA ARG A 63 -8.47 -0.94 0.85
C ARG A 63 -7.14 -1.03 0.14
N ILE A 64 -6.44 -2.13 0.38
CA ILE A 64 -5.36 -2.59 -0.49
C ILE A 64 -5.97 -3.49 -1.56
N CYS A 65 -5.92 -3.05 -2.81
CA CYS A 65 -6.36 -3.80 -3.97
C CYS A 65 -5.12 -4.41 -4.64
N ASN A 66 -4.90 -5.71 -4.44
CA ASN A 66 -3.71 -6.40 -4.91
C ASN A 66 -3.96 -7.11 -6.25
N GLU A 67 -3.49 -6.52 -7.35
CA GLU A 67 -3.72 -7.01 -8.72
C GLU A 67 -2.64 -8.00 -9.20
N GLY A 68 -1.84 -8.56 -8.30
CA GLY A 68 -0.74 -9.50 -8.61
C GLY A 68 0.61 -9.06 -8.06
N GLY A 69 0.62 -8.11 -7.14
CA GLY A 69 1.79 -7.71 -6.37
C GLY A 69 1.88 -8.47 -5.04
N ARG A 70 2.76 -7.95 -4.18
CA ARG A 70 2.98 -8.46 -2.82
C ARG A 70 2.70 -7.37 -1.80
N ALA A 71 1.76 -7.62 -0.89
CA ALA A 71 1.47 -6.78 0.27
C ALA A 71 1.96 -7.45 1.55
N GLU A 72 2.80 -6.77 2.32
CA GLU A 72 3.24 -7.20 3.65
C GLU A 72 2.73 -6.17 4.67
N ILE A 73 1.78 -6.57 5.49
CA ILE A 73 1.00 -5.67 6.35
C ILE A 73 1.40 -5.86 7.80
N PHE A 74 1.94 -4.80 8.39
CA PHE A 74 2.34 -4.71 9.80
C PHE A 74 1.55 -3.65 10.57
N GLY A 75 0.91 -2.71 9.86
CA GLY A 75 0.16 -1.58 10.42
C GLY A 75 -1.36 -1.75 10.35
N PHE A 76 -2.05 -0.64 10.05
CA PHE A 76 -3.50 -0.56 10.02
C PHE A 76 -4.02 -0.45 8.60
N VAL A 77 -4.95 -1.33 8.22
CA VAL A 77 -5.58 -1.34 6.89
C VAL A 77 -7.08 -1.57 7.06
N ASP A 78 -7.92 -0.77 6.40
CA ASP A 78 -9.38 -0.97 6.52
C ASP A 78 -9.83 -2.27 5.85
N GLY A 79 -9.26 -2.60 4.69
CA GLY A 79 -9.40 -3.96 4.16
C GLY A 79 -8.40 -4.34 3.08
N VAL A 80 -8.40 -5.63 2.74
CA VAL A 80 -7.55 -6.18 1.67
C VAL A 80 -8.38 -7.05 0.76
N GLU A 81 -8.14 -6.88 -0.54
CA GLU A 81 -8.77 -7.63 -1.62
C GLU A 81 -7.68 -8.09 -2.61
N ASP A 82 -7.51 -9.41 -2.73
CA ASP A 82 -6.59 -10.03 -3.67
C ASP A 82 -7.35 -10.28 -4.99
N LEU A 83 -7.06 -9.47 -6.02
CA LEU A 83 -7.78 -9.44 -7.30
C LEU A 83 -7.14 -10.33 -8.39
N SER A 84 -6.03 -10.99 -8.08
CA SER A 84 -5.28 -11.84 -9.00
C SER A 84 -4.84 -13.13 -8.29
N PRO A 85 -4.76 -14.28 -8.99
CA PRO A 85 -4.19 -15.50 -8.43
C PRO A 85 -2.70 -15.37 -8.06
N ASP A 86 -2.00 -14.41 -8.66
CA ASP A 86 -0.59 -14.11 -8.38
C ASP A 86 -0.41 -13.15 -7.19
N ALA A 87 -1.51 -12.62 -6.65
CA ALA A 87 -1.48 -11.71 -5.51
C ALA A 87 -1.01 -12.44 -4.24
N VAL A 88 -0.05 -11.86 -3.55
CA VAL A 88 0.43 -12.38 -2.27
C VAL A 88 0.25 -11.36 -1.17
N THR A 89 -0.66 -11.64 -0.24
CA THR A 89 -0.87 -10.81 0.95
C THR A 89 -0.42 -11.56 2.20
N VAL A 90 0.54 -10.98 2.92
CA VAL A 90 1.03 -11.44 4.22
C VAL A 90 0.59 -10.43 5.27
N ILE A 91 -0.12 -10.90 6.29
CA ILE A 91 -0.61 -10.07 7.40
C ILE A 91 0.13 -10.52 8.65
N ASP A 92 0.88 -9.61 9.25
CA ASP A 92 1.56 -9.85 10.52
C ASP A 92 0.53 -10.04 11.65
N THR A 93 0.90 -10.79 12.69
CA THR A 93 0.01 -11.07 13.82
C THR A 93 -0.39 -9.80 14.59
N ALA A 94 0.46 -8.76 14.58
CA ALA A 94 0.19 -7.48 15.21
C ALA A 94 -0.56 -6.49 14.30
N ALA A 95 -0.73 -6.82 13.01
CA ALA A 95 -1.43 -5.95 12.08
C ALA A 95 -2.94 -5.94 12.31
N HIS A 96 -3.57 -4.80 12.01
CA HIS A 96 -5.01 -4.62 12.18
C HIS A 96 -5.66 -4.46 10.81
N VAL A 97 -6.44 -5.47 10.40
CA VAL A 97 -7.20 -5.48 9.15
C VAL A 97 -8.68 -5.69 9.47
N ARG A 98 -9.55 -4.72 9.13
CA ARG A 98 -10.98 -4.79 9.51
C ARG A 98 -11.82 -5.68 8.60
N GLY A 99 -11.60 -5.61 7.28
CA GLY A 99 -12.32 -6.41 6.29
C GLY A 99 -11.36 -7.17 5.38
N ARG A 100 -11.58 -8.48 5.21
CA ARG A 100 -10.88 -9.28 4.20
C ARG A 100 -11.93 -9.90 3.29
N ARG A 101 -11.82 -9.69 1.98
CA ARG A 101 -12.77 -10.26 1.02
C ARG A 101 -12.04 -10.81 -0.19
#